data_AF-A0A821M285-F1
#
_entry.id   AF-A0A821M285-F1
#
_cell.length_a   1.000
_cell.length_b   1.000
_cell.length_c   1.000
_cell.angle_alpha   90.00
_cell.angle_beta   90.00
_cell.angle_gamma   90.00
#
_symmetry.space_group_name_H-M   'P 1'
#
loop_
_entity.id
_entity.type
_entity.pdbx_description
1 polymer ?
#
loop_
_entity_poly.entity_id
_entity_poly.type
_entity_poly.pdbx_seq_one_letter_code
_entity_poly.pdbx_strand_id
1 'polypeptide(L)' 'TNMTERVNRTLKEQIAIYAQNHSDLWDKEVQKLAFAIRTSINETTGETPAYLNFG' A
#
# COMPACT_ATOMS: atom_id res chain seq x y z
N THR A 1 9.69 -14.54 -5.41
CA THR A 1 9.52 -13.15 -4.95
C THR A 1 8.64 -13.16 -3.72
N ASN A 2 9.09 -12.58 -2.61
CA ASN A 2 8.35 -12.60 -1.35
C ASN A 2 7.12 -11.67 -1.46
N MET A 3 5.98 -12.05 -0.89
CA MET A 3 4.76 -11.22 -0.86
C MET A 3 5.02 -9.84 -0.27
N THR A 4 5.87 -9.78 0.77
CA THR A 4 6.31 -8.55 1.41
C THR A 4 7.05 -7.62 0.44
N GLU A 5 7.93 -8.16 -0.41
CA GLU A 5 8.67 -7.38 -1.40
C GLU A 5 7.74 -6.79 -2.46
N ARG A 6 6.72 -7.56 -2.86
CA ARG A 6 5.74 -7.10 -3.85
C ARG A 6 4.92 -5.93 -3.31
N VAL A 7 4.41 -6.06 -2.09
CA VAL A 7 3.67 -4.97 -1.41
C VAL A 7 4.56 -3.75 -1.22
N ASN A 8 5.80 -3.94 -0.79
CA ASN A 8 6.75 -2.84 -0.60
C ASN A 8 7.11 -2.14 -1.92
N ARG A 9 7.14 -2.87 -3.05
CA ARG A 9 7.35 -2.26 -4.37
C ARG A 9 6.18 -1.35 -4.75
N THR A 10 4.95 -1.84 -4.64
CA THR A 10 3.75 -1.04 -4.92
C THR A 10 3.67 0.18 -4.02
N LEU A 11 3.94 0.04 -2.72
CA LEU A 11 3.93 1.17 -1.79
C LEU A 11 4.98 2.23 -2.16
N LYS A 12 6.20 1.82 -2.53
CA LYS A 12 7.25 2.75 -2.98
C LYS A 12 6.85 3.52 -4.23
N GLU A 13 6.24 2.85 -5.21
CA GLU A 13 5.73 3.49 -6.43
C GLU A 13 4.66 4.53 -6.12
N GLN A 14 3.69 4.19 -5.26
CA GLN A 14 2.63 5.11 -4.83
C GLN A 14 3.19 6.33 -4.08
N ILE A 15 4.14 6.12 -3.16
CA ILE A 15 4.82 7.21 -2.46
C ILE A 15 5.59 8.10 -3.45
N ALA A 16 6.30 7.51 -4.42
CA ALA A 16 7.05 8.27 -5.42
C ALA A 16 6.15 9.11 -6.32
N ILE A 17 4.97 8.62 -6.71
CA ILE A 17 3.97 9.38 -7.48
C ILE A 17 3.44 10.56 -6.66
N TYR A 18 3.13 10.34 -5.37
CA TYR A 18 2.63 11.39 -4.51
C TYR A 18 3.69 12.48 -4.23
N ALA A 19 4.91 12.04 -3.86
CA ALA A 19 6.02 12.91 -3.51
C ALA A 19 6.51 13.77 -4.68
N GLN A 20 6.28 13.36 -5.93
CA GLN A 20 6.58 14.20 -7.10
C GLN A 20 5.81 15.53 -7.10
N ASN A 21 4.59 15.55 -6.54
CA ASN A 21 3.75 16.75 -6.50
C ASN A 21 3.72 17.41 -5.10
N HIS A 22 4.00 16.64 -4.03
CA HIS A 22 3.90 17.09 -2.64
C HIS A 22 5.08 16.54 -1.81
N SER A 23 6.29 16.98 -2.15
CA SER A 23 7.54 16.46 -1.58
C SER A 23 7.74 16.77 -0.08
N ASP A 24 6.97 17.69 0.48
CA ASP A 24 7.00 18.10 1.88
C ASP A 24 5.98 17.38 2.78
N LEU A 25 5.02 16.66 2.18
CA LEU A 25 3.92 15.99 2.88
C LEU A 25 3.89 14.47 2.72
N TRP A 26 4.89 13.90 2.03
CA TRP A 26 4.91 12.48 1.68
C TRP A 26 4.83 11.57 2.91
N ASP A 27 5.43 11.97 4.03
CA ASP A 27 5.47 11.24 5.29
C ASP A 27 4.07 11.08 5.91
N LYS A 28 3.23 12.11 5.77
CA LYS A 28 1.84 12.10 6.26
C LYS A 28 0.94 11.17 5.45
N GLU A 29 1.27 10.94 4.18
CA GLU A 29 0.50 10.07 3.31
C GLU A 29 0.91 8.59 3.39
N VAL A 30 2.09 8.26 3.92
CA VAL A 30 2.55 6.85 4.01
C VAL A 30 1.53 5.98 4.72
N GLN A 31 0.98 6.46 5.85
CA GLN A 31 -0.01 5.69 6.60
C GLN A 31 -1.33 5.51 5.85
N LYS A 32 -1.75 6.53 5.07
CA LYS A 32 -2.96 6.47 4.25
C LYS A 32 -2.78 5.49 3.08
N LEU A 33 -1.63 5.53 2.41
CA LEU A 33 -1.29 4.59 1.34
C LEU A 33 -1.19 3.16 1.86
N ALA A 34 -0.52 2.96 2.99
CA ALA A 34 -0.44 1.64 3.64
C ALA A 34 -1.81 1.13 4.10
N PHE A 35 -2.70 2.01 4.55
CA PHE A 35 -4.08 1.66 4.86
C PHE A 35 -4.84 1.22 3.61
N ALA A 36 -4.79 2.03 2.54
CA ALA A 36 -5.46 1.71 1.27
C ALA A 36 -5.05 0.33 0.75
N ILE A 37 -3.75 0.03 0.72
CA ILE A 37 -3.24 -1.29 0.29
C ILE A 37 -3.79 -2.42 1.16
N ARG A 38 -3.91 -2.23 2.48
CA ARG A 38 -4.42 -3.26 3.40
C ARG A 38 -5.92 -3.50 3.26
N THR A 39 -6.68 -2.50 2.82
CA THR A 39 -8.15 -2.57 2.70
C THR A 39 -8.66 -2.73 1.27
N SER A 40 -7.80 -2.65 0.26
CA SER A 40 -8.18 -2.96 -1.12
C SER A 40 -8.36 -4.47 -1.30
N ILE A 41 -9.42 -4.86 -2.01
CA ILE A 41 -9.66 -6.26 -2.39
C ILE A 41 -8.50 -6.74 -3.27
N ASN A 42 -7.92 -7.87 -2.90
CA ASN A 42 -6.91 -8.52 -3.71
C ASN A 42 -7.59 -9.39 -4.78
N GLU A 43 -7.29 -9.14 -6.05
CA GLU A 43 -7.94 -9.81 -7.20
C GLU A 43 -7.80 -11.34 -7.21
N THR A 44 -6.72 -11.88 -6.62
CA THR A 44 -6.48 -13.33 -6.61
C THR A 44 -7.26 -14.04 -5.52
N THR A 45 -7.45 -13.38 -4.37
CA THR A 45 -8.09 -14.00 -3.19
C THR A 45 -9.54 -13.55 -3.02
N GLY A 46 -9.95 -12.46 -3.66
CA GLY A 46 -11.28 -11.85 -3.48
C GLY A 46 -11.44 -11.11 -2.15
N GLU A 47 -10.42 -11.12 -1.29
CA GLU A 47 -10.46 -10.59 0.06
C GLU A 47 -9.43 -9.47 0.27
N THR A 48 -9.59 -8.69 1.33
CA THR A 48 -8.60 -7.67 1.69
C THR A 48 -7.42 -8.29 2.45
N PRO A 49 -6.19 -7.78 2.28
CA PRO A 49 -5.04 -8.24 3.09
C PRO A 49 -5.27 -8.10 4.59
N ALA A 50 -5.99 -7.07 5.05
CA ALA A 50 -6.36 -6.92 6.44
C ALA A 50 -7.26 -8.07 6.92
N TYR A 51 -8.30 -8.41 6.15
CA TYR A 51 -9.21 -9.50 6.47
C TYR A 51 -8.47 -10.84 6.57
N LEU A 52 -7.64 -11.18 5.57
CA LEU A 52 -6.86 -12.41 5.58
C LEU A 52 -5.88 -12.53 6.77
N ASN A 53 -5.48 -11.40 7.36
CA ASN A 53 -4.50 -11.36 8.45
C ASN A 53 -5.15 -11.30 9.84
N PHE A 54 -6.37 -10.78 9.95
CA PHE A 54 -7.02 -10.51 11.24
C PHE A 54 -8.34 -11.27 11.47
N GLY A 55 -8.95 -11.85 10.43
CA GLY A 55 -10.20 -12.60 10.54
C GLY A 55 -11.42 -11.79 10.16
#